data_AF-A0A2T0BJA9-F1
#
_entry.id   AF-A0A2T0BJA9-F1
#
_cell.length_a   1.000
_cell.length_b   1.000
_cell.length_c   1.000
_cell.angle_alpha   90.00
_cell.angle_beta   90.00
_cell.angle_gamma   90.00
#
_symmetry.space_group_name_H-M   'P 1'
#
loop_
_entity.id
_entity.type
_entity.pdbx_description
1 polymer ?
#
loop_
_entity_poly.entity_id
_entity_poly.type
_entity_poly.pdbx_seq_one_letter_code
_entity_poly.pdbx_strand_id
1 'polypeptide(L)'
;MPIILIIMGALLIFFNYKAIKKDENTFSNVLKYKKRDITDFEVKLGGIRKDMAESLTELQQEILELKTNRIDRNPLQEEDNLNLKIDNKIESIVDVKEEDVINNISKKGKSEQIKELLDMGFTENEICEKLSIGKGEVLLVKGLFKK
;
A
#
# COMPACT_ATOMS: atom_id res chain seq x y z
N MET A 1 -37.59 -57.03 35.24
CA MET A 1 -36.14 -57.17 35.52
C MET A 1 -35.45 -55.83 35.27
N PRO A 2 -35.23 -55.01 36.31
CA PRO A 2 -34.66 -53.64 36.19
C PRO A 2 -33.26 -53.57 35.55
N ILE A 3 -32.55 -54.70 35.54
CA ILE A 3 -31.20 -54.86 35.00
C ILE A 3 -31.12 -54.54 33.49
N ILE A 4 -32.17 -54.84 32.72
CA ILE A 4 -32.22 -54.57 31.27
C ILE A 4 -32.25 -53.07 30.96
N LEU A 5 -32.93 -52.28 31.80
CA LEU A 5 -33.00 -50.82 31.64
C LEU A 5 -31.62 -50.17 31.84
N ILE A 6 -30.87 -50.66 32.83
CA ILE A 6 -29.52 -50.18 33.15
C ILE A 6 -28.55 -50.47 32.00
N ILE A 7 -28.62 -51.67 31.41
CA ILE A 7 -27.78 -52.06 30.27
C ILE A 7 -28.07 -51.18 29.05
N MET A 8 -29.34 -50.92 28.74
CA MET A 8 -29.70 -50.03 27.64
C MET A 8 -29.24 -48.59 27.85
N GLY A 9 -29.35 -48.07 29.09
CA GLY A 9 -28.83 -46.74 29.44
C GLY A 9 -27.31 -46.64 29.24
N ALA A 10 -26.56 -47.64 29.69
CA ALA A 10 -25.11 -47.70 29.50
C ALA A 10 -24.72 -47.78 28.02
N LEU A 11 -25.45 -48.56 27.22
CA LEU A 11 -25.27 -48.65 25.76
C LEU A 11 -25.49 -47.29 25.08
N LEU A 12 -26.57 -46.58 25.43
CA LEU A 12 -26.87 -45.26 24.88
C LEU A 12 -25.76 -44.24 25.20
N ILE A 13 -25.28 -44.22 26.45
CA ILE A 13 -24.16 -43.35 26.87
C ILE A 13 -22.90 -43.67 26.05
N PHE A 14 -22.57 -44.95 25.89
CA PHE A 14 -21.40 -45.39 25.14
C PHE A 14 -21.50 -45.01 23.65
N PHE A 15 -22.65 -45.24 23.02
CA PHE A 15 -22.89 -44.88 21.63
C PHE A 15 -22.84 -43.37 21.40
N ASN A 16 -23.43 -42.59 22.30
CA ASN A 16 -23.46 -41.13 22.20
C ASN A 16 -22.05 -40.52 22.38
N TYR A 17 -21.30 -41.01 23.39
CA TYR A 17 -19.90 -40.60 23.59
C TYR A 17 -19.01 -40.90 22.37
N LYS A 18 -19.17 -42.10 21.78
CA LYS A 18 -18.43 -42.49 20.58
C LYS A 18 -18.79 -41.65 19.35
N ALA A 19 -20.05 -41.23 19.22
CA ALA A 19 -20.49 -40.35 18.13
C ALA A 19 -19.86 -38.96 18.25
N ILE A 20 -19.90 -38.34 19.43
CA ILE A 20 -19.34 -37.00 19.69
C ILE A 20 -17.84 -36.94 19.39
N LYS A 21 -17.08 -37.93 19.87
CA LYS A 21 -15.61 -37.97 19.69
C LYS A 21 -15.17 -38.16 18.23
N LYS A 22 -16.07 -38.63 17.34
CA LYS A 22 -15.73 -38.89 15.93
C LYS A 22 -15.61 -37.60 15.13
N ASP A 23 -16.35 -36.55 15.48
CA ASP A 23 -16.46 -35.33 14.68
C ASP A 23 -15.33 -34.31 14.95
N GLU A 24 -14.70 -34.36 16.13
CA GLU A 24 -13.65 -33.41 16.55
C GLU A 24 -12.37 -33.48 15.69
N ASN A 25 -12.12 -34.63 15.06
CA ASN A 25 -10.92 -34.87 14.25
C ASN A 25 -11.00 -34.23 12.86
N THR A 26 -12.20 -33.95 12.34
CA THR A 26 -12.38 -33.45 10.96
C THR A 26 -12.07 -31.97 10.86
N PHE A 27 -12.65 -31.15 11.73
CA PHE A 27 -12.42 -29.69 11.74
C PHE A 27 -10.99 -29.35 12.16
N SER A 28 -10.46 -30.04 13.17
CA SER A 28 -9.08 -29.84 13.65
C SER A 28 -8.04 -30.12 12.57
N ASN A 29 -8.25 -31.15 11.75
CA ASN A 29 -7.35 -31.46 10.63
C ASN A 29 -7.42 -30.39 9.52
N VAL A 30 -8.61 -29.92 9.17
CA VAL A 30 -8.77 -28.84 8.17
C VAL A 30 -8.12 -27.55 8.65
N LEU A 31 -8.30 -27.20 9.93
CA LEU A 31 -7.68 -26.02 10.53
C LEU A 31 -6.15 -26.13 10.56
N LYS A 32 -5.61 -27.30 10.93
CA LYS A 32 -4.16 -27.57 10.92
C LYS A 32 -3.59 -27.46 9.51
N TYR A 33 -4.28 -27.98 8.50
CA TYR A 33 -3.86 -27.87 7.10
C TYR A 33 -3.84 -26.41 6.64
N LYS A 34 -4.91 -25.67 6.88
CA LYS A 34 -5.02 -24.25 6.50
C LYS A 34 -4.00 -23.37 7.22
N LYS A 35 -3.74 -23.63 8.51
CA LYS A 35 -2.71 -22.92 9.28
C LYS A 35 -1.32 -23.12 8.68
N ARG A 36 -0.97 -24.35 8.32
CA ARG A 36 0.33 -24.66 7.68
C ARG A 36 0.46 -23.97 6.32
N ASP A 37 -0.58 -23.98 5.51
CA ASP A 37 -0.59 -23.32 4.19
C ASP A 37 -0.36 -21.79 4.30
N ILE A 38 -0.99 -21.14 5.28
CA ILE A 38 -0.74 -19.72 5.58
C ILE A 38 0.71 -19.48 5.99
N THR A 39 1.28 -20.33 6.85
CA THR A 39 2.69 -20.22 7.26
C THR A 39 3.64 -20.37 6.07
N ASP A 40 3.40 -21.34 5.18
CA ASP A 40 4.21 -21.54 3.98
C ASP A 40 4.12 -20.33 3.03
N PHE A 41 2.94 -19.72 2.90
CA PHE A 41 2.73 -18.50 2.13
C PHE A 41 3.50 -17.30 2.72
N GLU A 42 3.45 -17.11 4.04
CA GLU A 42 4.19 -16.04 4.73
C GLU A 42 5.70 -16.16 4.51
N VAL A 43 6.25 -17.37 4.58
CA VAL A 43 7.67 -17.64 4.32
C VAL A 43 8.04 -17.30 2.88
N LYS A 44 7.23 -17.71 1.89
CA LYS A 44 7.46 -17.38 0.48
C LYS A 44 7.39 -15.88 0.21
N LEU A 45 6.41 -15.19 0.81
CA LEU A 45 6.27 -13.74 0.70
C LEU A 45 7.47 -13.01 1.33
N GLY A 46 7.98 -13.52 2.45
CA GLY A 46 9.21 -13.04 3.07
C GLY A 46 10.42 -13.16 2.15
N GLY A 47 10.57 -14.30 1.47
CA GLY A 47 11.61 -14.50 0.44
C GLY A 47 11.51 -13.49 -0.70
N ILE A 48 10.32 -13.31 -1.28
CA ILE A 48 10.10 -12.35 -2.36
C ILE A 48 10.47 -10.92 -1.92
N ARG A 49 10.07 -10.50 -0.72
CA ARG A 49 10.42 -9.17 -0.20
C ARG A 49 11.92 -8.99 0.00
N LYS A 50 12.61 -10.05 0.44
CA LYS A 50 14.06 -10.05 0.58
C LYS A 50 14.72 -9.87 -0.80
N ASP A 51 14.34 -10.68 -1.78
CA ASP A 51 14.91 -10.64 -3.13
C ASP A 51 14.67 -9.26 -3.79
N MET A 52 13.48 -8.68 -3.58
CA MET A 52 13.16 -7.32 -4.04
C MET A 52 14.02 -6.25 -3.36
N ALA A 53 14.25 -6.37 -2.05
CA ALA A 53 15.09 -5.41 -1.31
C ALA A 53 16.56 -5.51 -1.73
N GLU A 54 17.07 -6.72 -1.97
CA GLU A 54 18.41 -6.96 -2.49
C GLU A 54 18.56 -6.34 -3.88
N SER A 55 17.65 -6.64 -4.81
CA SER A 55 17.66 -6.06 -6.16
C SER A 55 17.54 -4.53 -6.17
N LEU A 56 16.68 -3.96 -5.32
CA LEU A 56 16.55 -2.50 -5.20
C LEU A 56 17.84 -1.85 -4.68
N THR A 57 18.49 -2.49 -3.71
CA THR A 57 19.74 -1.99 -3.11
C THR A 57 20.88 -2.06 -4.14
N GLU A 58 20.97 -3.14 -4.89
CA GLU A 58 21.95 -3.32 -5.96
C GLU A 58 21.79 -2.25 -7.05
N LEU A 59 20.54 -2.00 -7.50
CA LEU A 59 20.24 -0.93 -8.45
C LEU A 59 20.63 0.46 -7.92
N GLN A 60 20.36 0.74 -6.64
CA GLN A 60 20.77 2.01 -6.02
C GLN A 60 22.28 2.17 -5.99
N GLN A 61 23.01 1.09 -5.71
CA GLN A 61 24.46 1.10 -5.71
C GLN A 61 25.01 1.31 -7.12
N GLU A 62 24.47 0.63 -8.12
CA GLU A 62 24.85 0.82 -9.53
C GLU A 62 24.62 2.26 -9.99
N ILE A 63 23.48 2.88 -9.64
CA ILE A 63 23.20 4.30 -9.94
C ILE A 63 24.25 5.20 -9.29
N LEU A 64 24.64 4.92 -8.05
CA LEU A 64 25.64 5.71 -7.32
C LEU A 64 27.02 5.58 -7.97
N GLU A 65 27.42 4.37 -8.36
CA GLU A 65 28.67 4.12 -9.08
C GLU A 65 28.69 4.86 -10.43
N LEU A 66 27.59 4.82 -11.20
CA LEU A 66 27.45 5.56 -12.44
C LEU A 66 27.52 7.08 -12.23
N LYS A 67 26.93 7.59 -11.15
CA LYS A 67 26.98 9.02 -10.79
C LYS A 67 28.40 9.46 -10.45
N THR A 68 29.10 8.71 -9.61
CA THR A 68 30.50 8.99 -9.24
C THR A 68 31.41 8.95 -10.46
N ASN A 69 31.28 7.92 -11.30
CA ASN A 69 32.06 7.78 -12.55
C ASN A 69 31.83 8.91 -13.55
N ARG A 70 30.67 9.61 -13.52
CA ARG A 70 30.44 10.82 -14.33
C ARG A 70 31.08 12.06 -13.73
N ILE A 71 31.12 12.18 -12.40
CA ILE A 71 31.74 13.32 -11.70
C ILE A 71 33.26 13.28 -11.84
N ASP A 72 33.87 12.10 -11.73
CA ASP A 72 35.33 11.94 -11.79
C ASP A 72 35.93 12.10 -13.20
N ARG A 73 35.09 12.17 -14.24
CA ARG A 73 35.54 12.33 -15.64
C ARG A 73 35.59 13.77 -16.15
N ASN A 74 35.36 14.78 -15.30
CA ASN A 74 35.41 16.18 -15.74
C ASN A 74 36.22 17.09 -14.81
N PRO A 75 37.56 17.19 -14.96
CA PRO A 75 38.29 18.33 -14.47
C PRO A 75 38.32 19.38 -15.59
N LEU A 76 37.42 20.38 -15.55
CA LEU A 76 37.62 21.78 -15.99
C LEU A 76 36.33 22.46 -16.48
N GLN A 77 36.17 23.69 -15.97
CA GLN A 77 35.33 24.81 -16.43
C GLN A 77 33.84 24.81 -16.09
N GLU A 78 33.54 25.30 -14.89
CA GLU A 78 32.58 26.40 -14.76
C GLU A 78 33.27 27.52 -13.97
N GLU A 79 33.91 28.44 -14.69
CA GLU A 79 34.17 29.77 -14.16
C GLU A 79 32.83 30.51 -14.12
N ASP A 80 32.15 30.47 -12.98
CA ASP A 80 31.06 31.40 -12.68
C ASP A 80 31.64 32.80 -12.37
N ASN A 81 32.21 33.43 -13.39
CA ASN A 81 32.45 34.86 -13.45
C ASN A 81 31.25 35.55 -14.11
N LEU A 82 30.08 35.49 -13.48
CA LEU A 82 28.94 36.35 -13.85
C LEU A 82 28.71 37.38 -12.74
N ASN A 83 29.54 38.43 -12.76
CA ASN A 83 29.26 39.70 -12.07
C ASN A 83 28.01 40.35 -12.70
N LEU A 84 26.82 39.88 -12.33
CA LEU A 84 25.58 40.61 -12.59
C LEU A 84 25.44 41.70 -11.53
N LYS A 85 25.69 42.95 -11.96
CA LYS A 85 25.31 44.15 -11.20
C LYS A 85 23.81 44.07 -10.91
N ILE A 86 23.48 43.90 -9.64
CA ILE A 86 22.10 44.00 -9.14
C ILE A 86 21.76 45.50 -9.09
N ASP A 87 21.20 46.01 -10.18
CA ASP A 87 20.45 47.27 -10.14
C ASP A 87 19.06 46.95 -9.57
N ASN A 88 18.84 47.35 -8.32
CA ASN A 88 17.54 47.34 -7.66
C ASN A 88 16.56 48.22 -8.43
N LYS A 89 15.64 47.62 -9.19
CA LYS A 89 14.37 48.26 -9.55
C LYS A 89 13.23 47.24 -9.54
N ILE A 90 12.70 47.07 -8.34
CA ILE A 90 11.36 46.56 -8.04
C ILE A 90 10.36 47.47 -8.78
N GLU A 91 9.48 46.93 -9.63
CA GLU A 91 8.05 46.70 -9.31
C GLU A 91 7.23 46.34 -10.57
N SER A 92 6.54 45.20 -10.49
CA SER A 92 5.23 44.85 -11.05
C SER A 92 4.90 45.12 -12.52
N ILE A 93 5.04 44.07 -13.34
CA ILE A 93 4.17 43.86 -14.52
C ILE A 93 3.50 42.50 -14.35
N VAL A 94 2.18 42.57 -14.21
CA VAL A 94 1.22 41.47 -14.24
C VAL A 94 1.29 40.82 -15.62
N ASP A 95 1.74 39.58 -15.67
CA ASP A 95 1.51 38.68 -16.80
C ASP A 95 1.00 37.37 -16.20
N VAL A 96 -0.33 37.22 -16.22
CA VAL A 96 -1.05 36.06 -15.72
C VAL A 96 -0.70 34.90 -16.65
N LYS A 97 0.31 34.11 -16.26
CA LYS A 97 0.60 32.82 -16.87
C LYS A 97 -0.20 31.76 -16.13
N GLU A 98 -0.84 30.89 -16.90
CA GLU A 98 -1.74 29.80 -16.50
C GLU A 98 -1.12 28.80 -15.48
N GLU A 99 0.17 28.95 -15.16
CA GLU A 99 0.91 28.19 -14.15
C GLU A 99 0.47 28.47 -12.70
N ASP A 100 -0.10 29.65 -12.42
CA ASP A 100 -0.53 30.01 -11.05
C ASP A 100 -1.79 29.28 -10.57
N VAL A 101 -2.61 28.74 -11.48
CA VAL A 101 -3.78 27.94 -11.09
C VAL A 101 -3.34 26.56 -10.59
N ILE A 102 -2.30 25.98 -11.22
CA ILE A 102 -1.81 24.64 -10.89
C ILE A 102 -1.06 24.66 -9.54
N ASN A 103 -0.29 25.72 -9.27
CA ASN A 103 0.43 25.87 -8.01
C ASN A 103 -0.48 26.14 -6.80
N ASN A 104 -1.69 26.67 -7.00
CA ASN A 104 -2.67 26.82 -5.93
C ASN A 104 -3.39 25.52 -5.57
N ILE A 105 -3.44 24.53 -6.48
CA ILE A 105 -3.96 23.19 -6.18
C ILE A 105 -2.94 22.40 -5.34
N SER A 106 -1.64 22.59 -5.57
CA SER A 106 -0.56 21.87 -4.86
C SER A 106 -0.46 22.22 -3.36
N LYS A 107 -1.03 23.34 -2.93
CA LYS A 107 -1.11 23.72 -1.50
C LYS A 107 -2.37 23.24 -0.78
N LYS A 108 -3.35 22.67 -1.48
CA LYS A 108 -4.56 22.13 -0.86
C LYS A 108 -4.34 20.67 -0.44
N GLY A 109 -4.87 20.30 0.73
CA GLY A 109 -4.73 18.95 1.26
C GLY A 109 -5.28 17.91 0.27
N LYS A 110 -4.67 16.72 0.23
CA LYS A 110 -5.03 15.62 -0.68
C LYS A 110 -6.53 15.33 -0.72
N SER A 111 -7.24 15.47 0.41
CA SER A 111 -8.69 15.30 0.51
C SER A 111 -9.50 16.35 -0.25
N GLU A 112 -9.01 17.58 -0.35
CA GLU A 112 -9.69 18.68 -1.04
C GLU A 112 -9.50 18.56 -2.56
N GLN A 113 -8.33 18.09 -3.00
CA GLN A 113 -8.07 17.74 -4.40
C GLN A 113 -8.96 16.57 -4.87
N ILE A 114 -9.14 15.54 -4.02
CA ILE A 114 -10.07 14.44 -4.31
C ILE A 114 -11.51 14.95 -4.41
N LYS A 115 -11.92 15.87 -3.53
CA LYS A 115 -13.25 16.47 -3.58
C LYS A 115 -13.49 17.22 -4.89
N GLU A 116 -12.53 18.04 -5.30
CA GLU A 116 -12.64 18.84 -6.52
C GLU A 116 -12.75 17.95 -7.77
N LEU A 117 -11.98 16.85 -7.82
CA LEU A 117 -12.06 15.89 -8.92
C LEU A 117 -13.36 15.07 -8.92
N LEU A 118 -13.92 14.78 -7.74
CA LEU A 118 -15.25 14.16 -7.64
C LEU A 118 -16.35 15.13 -8.10
N ASP A 119 -16.24 16.42 -7.75
CA ASP A 119 -17.18 17.47 -8.15
C ASP A 119 -17.08 17.76 -9.67
N MET A 120 -15.89 17.62 -10.26
CA MET A 120 -15.68 17.66 -11.71
C MET A 120 -16.17 16.41 -12.46
N GLY A 121 -16.67 15.38 -11.75
CA GLY A 121 -17.28 14.19 -12.35
C GLY A 121 -16.29 13.10 -12.80
N PHE A 122 -15.03 13.15 -12.35
CA PHE A 122 -14.05 12.12 -12.66
C PHE A 122 -14.39 10.79 -11.97
N THR A 123 -14.06 9.68 -12.64
CA THR A 123 -14.25 8.35 -12.09
C THR A 123 -13.20 8.05 -11.00
N GLU A 124 -13.56 7.17 -10.07
CA GLU A 124 -12.67 6.77 -8.97
C GLU A 124 -11.29 6.28 -9.45
N ASN A 125 -11.25 5.67 -10.65
CA ASN A 125 -10.03 5.16 -11.25
C ASN A 125 -9.14 6.28 -11.83
N GLU A 126 -9.73 7.30 -12.46
CA GLU A 126 -8.99 8.46 -12.99
C GLU A 126 -8.39 9.30 -11.86
N ILE A 127 -9.10 9.41 -10.73
CA ILE A 127 -8.60 10.08 -9.53
C ILE A 127 -7.44 9.29 -8.91
N CYS A 128 -7.56 7.97 -8.88
CA CYS A 128 -6.51 7.06 -8.42
C CYS A 128 -5.21 7.23 -9.23
N GLU A 129 -5.34 7.37 -10.55
CA GLU A 129 -4.20 7.57 -11.46
C GLU A 129 -3.62 8.99 -11.38
N LYS A 130 -4.47 10.02 -11.34
CA LYS A 130 -4.04 11.43 -11.36
C LYS A 130 -3.40 11.90 -10.05
N LEU A 131 -3.86 11.37 -8.91
CA LEU A 131 -3.28 11.70 -7.60
C LEU A 131 -2.31 10.63 -7.06
N SER A 132 -2.13 9.50 -7.76
CA SER A 132 -1.38 8.34 -7.25
C SER A 132 -1.87 7.89 -5.87
N ILE A 133 -3.18 7.91 -5.66
CA ILE A 133 -3.85 7.62 -4.39
C ILE A 133 -4.63 6.31 -4.50
N GLY A 134 -4.63 5.48 -3.45
CA GLY A 134 -5.34 4.20 -3.48
C GLY A 134 -6.86 4.35 -3.55
N LYS A 135 -7.54 3.43 -4.25
CA LYS A 135 -9.02 3.40 -4.38
C LYS A 135 -9.75 3.49 -3.03
N GLY A 136 -9.17 2.91 -1.98
CA GLY A 136 -9.71 3.01 -0.61
C GLY A 136 -9.74 4.43 -0.05
N GLU A 137 -8.70 5.24 -0.30
CA GLU A 137 -8.63 6.63 0.15
C GLU A 137 -9.62 7.52 -0.61
N VAL A 138 -9.78 7.30 -1.92
CA VAL A 138 -10.79 8.00 -2.74
C VAL A 138 -12.22 7.70 -2.24
N LEU A 139 -12.51 6.44 -1.93
CA LEU A 139 -13.81 6.02 -1.39
C LEU A 139 -14.10 6.59 0.00
N LEU A 140 -13.10 6.66 0.87
CA LEU A 140 -13.24 7.27 2.20
C LEU A 140 -13.62 8.75 2.09
N VAL A 141 -12.92 9.49 1.23
CA VAL A 141 -13.19 10.91 1.02
C VAL A 141 -14.56 11.13 0.37
N LYS A 142 -14.93 10.32 -0.64
CA LYS A 142 -16.27 10.31 -1.24
C LYS A 142 -17.38 10.03 -0.22
N GLY A 143 -17.12 9.14 0.75
CA GLY A 143 -18.04 8.83 1.85
C GLY A 143 -18.22 9.99 2.84
N LEU A 144 -17.15 10.74 3.13
CA LEU A 144 -17.18 11.89 4.04
C LEU A 144 -17.96 13.09 3.47
N PHE A 145 -17.94 13.29 2.15
CA PHE A 145 -18.61 14.41 1.49
C PHE A 145 -20.08 14.16 1.11
N LYS A 146 -20.58 12.93 1.31
CA LYS A 146 -21.96 12.52 0.99
C LYS A 146 -23.02 12.97 2.02
N LYS A 147 -22.81 14.11 2.66
CA LYS A 147 -23.74 14.62 3.68
C LYS A 147 -25.02 15.18 3.06
#